data_AF-A0A8H3I8K0-F1
#
_entry.id   AF-A0A8H3I8K0-F1
#
_cell.length_a   1.000
_cell.length_b   1.000
_cell.length_c   1.000
_cell.angle_alpha   90.00
_cell.angle_beta   90.00
_cell.angle_gamma   90.00
#
_symmetry.space_group_name_H-M   'P 1'
#
loop_
_entity.id
_entity.type
_entity.pdbx_description
1 polymer ?
#
loop_
_entity_poly.entity_id
_entity_poly.type
_entity_poly.pdbx_seq_one_letter_code
_entity_poly.pdbx_strand_id
1 'polypeptide(L)'
;MGRGQSEWIAELEFRATGPERGGGNLQVWYAKDGRMNIGTSSIYTVGNYDGMVLVIDSYGGKGGGIRGFMNDGTLDYKNYHSVDSLAFGHCDYSYRNLGRPTKLQIKQEGSVFEIIVDNKLCFSTDKIKMPPEYYFGLTAASAETADSFEVYKFNLFTSKSITREEPRRAPPPPVAQPENRDNAPPPETQYPLTAPSDARFDELYDRLQTMAQSIDKMFQEVKQLADKSEGRHQELSRNLISADRLNSMDQRLQGIEKTVREYQGQFSSLQSSFKDSHSSLVEGLPKHMSDSMYSLTSPDCRRLIAAALLIRE
;
A
#
# COMPACT_ATOMS: atom_id res chain seq x y z
N MET A 1 -24.31 -33.76 -8.13
CA MET A 1 -23.12 -33.55 -7.26
C MET A 1 -22.98 -32.07 -6.97
N GLY A 2 -23.43 -31.59 -5.81
CA GLY A 2 -23.23 -30.20 -5.41
C GLY A 2 -21.80 -30.03 -4.87
N ARG A 3 -20.99 -29.17 -5.50
CA ARG A 3 -19.71 -28.76 -4.92
C ARG A 3 -20.00 -28.06 -3.60
N GLY A 4 -19.64 -28.69 -2.48
CA GLY A 4 -19.80 -28.09 -1.15
C GLY A 4 -19.04 -26.78 -1.08
N GLN A 5 -19.75 -25.69 -0.79
CA GLN A 5 -19.22 -24.33 -0.68
C GLN A 5 -18.09 -24.30 0.36
N SER A 6 -17.03 -23.54 0.07
CA SER A 6 -15.92 -23.33 1.00
C SER A 6 -16.26 -22.12 1.87
N GLU A 7 -16.69 -22.38 3.09
CA GLU A 7 -16.90 -21.34 4.09
C GLU A 7 -15.60 -21.09 4.84
N TRP A 8 -15.28 -19.82 5.02
CA TRP A 8 -14.06 -19.41 5.69
C TRP A 8 -14.18 -18.03 6.33
N ILE A 9 -13.35 -17.82 7.34
CA ILE A 9 -13.20 -16.56 8.06
C ILE A 9 -11.71 -16.25 8.12
N ALA A 10 -11.30 -15.12 7.54
CA ALA A 10 -9.97 -14.57 7.71
C ALA A 10 -10.01 -13.44 8.72
N GLU A 11 -9.17 -13.50 9.76
CA GLU A 11 -9.03 -12.45 10.77
C GLU A 11 -7.65 -11.82 10.66
N LEU A 12 -7.62 -10.49 10.58
CA LEU A 12 -6.40 -9.68 10.61
C LEU A 12 -6.47 -8.74 11.82
N GLU A 13 -5.40 -8.72 12.62
CA GLU A 13 -5.20 -7.68 13.63
C GLU A 13 -4.05 -6.78 13.18
N PHE A 14 -4.33 -5.49 12.98
CA PHE A 14 -3.34 -4.54 12.48
C PHE A 14 -3.40 -3.20 13.20
N ARG A 15 -2.32 -2.42 13.11
CA ARG A 15 -2.26 -1.02 13.55
C ARG A 15 -1.63 -0.17 12.46
N ALA A 16 -2.10 1.06 12.34
CA ALA A 16 -1.43 2.09 11.55
C ALA A 16 -1.07 3.28 12.45
N THR A 17 0.20 3.68 12.43
CA THR A 17 0.70 4.80 13.23
C THR A 17 1.54 5.72 12.37
N GLY A 18 1.36 7.02 12.51
CA GLY A 18 2.18 7.99 11.79
C GLY A 18 1.87 9.44 12.13
N PRO A 19 2.60 10.38 11.52
CA PRO A 19 2.41 11.81 11.74
C PRO A 19 1.02 12.28 11.26
N GLU A 20 0.61 13.50 11.58
CA GLU A 20 -0.73 14.02 11.28
C GLU A 20 -1.15 13.80 9.81
N ARG A 21 -0.22 14.01 8.87
CA ARG A 21 -0.42 13.81 7.42
C ARG A 21 0.27 12.58 6.84
N GLY A 22 0.51 11.58 7.68
CA GLY A 22 0.97 10.27 7.24
C GLY A 22 -0.08 9.56 6.36
N GLY A 23 0.39 8.62 5.57
CA GLY A 23 -0.46 7.83 4.69
C GLY A 23 0.26 6.62 4.13
N GLY A 24 -0.37 6.04 3.12
CA GLY A 24 -0.05 4.73 2.60
C GLY A 24 -1.29 3.85 2.68
N ASN A 25 -1.14 2.59 2.31
CA ASN A 25 -2.21 1.62 2.33
C ASN A 25 -1.74 0.25 2.79
N LEU A 26 -2.63 -0.47 3.45
CA LEU A 26 -2.52 -1.89 3.77
C LEU A 26 -3.57 -2.65 2.97
N GLN A 27 -3.20 -3.80 2.42
CA GLN A 27 -4.03 -4.53 1.49
C GLN A 27 -4.05 -6.00 1.83
N VAL A 28 -5.25 -6.56 1.89
CA VAL A 28 -5.50 -7.99 2.13
C VAL A 28 -6.04 -8.59 0.85
N TRP A 29 -5.26 -9.49 0.26
CA TRP A 29 -5.55 -10.14 -0.99
C TRP A 29 -6.11 -11.54 -0.76
N TYR A 30 -7.01 -11.96 -1.65
CA TYR A 30 -7.37 -13.35 -1.86
C TYR A 30 -7.43 -13.59 -3.37
N ALA A 31 -6.35 -14.15 -3.93
CA ALA A 31 -6.11 -14.18 -5.37
C ALA A 31 -5.44 -15.47 -5.84
N LYS A 32 -5.71 -15.88 -7.08
CA LYS A 32 -5.24 -17.14 -7.67
C LYS A 32 -3.72 -17.24 -7.79
N ASP A 33 -3.09 -16.23 -8.40
CA ASP A 33 -1.65 -16.23 -8.71
C ASP A 33 -0.95 -15.03 -8.05
N GLY A 34 -1.22 -14.82 -6.76
CA GLY A 34 -0.86 -13.57 -6.09
C GLY A 34 0.64 -13.24 -6.11
N ARG A 35 1.53 -14.24 -5.98
CA ARG A 35 2.98 -13.98 -6.02
C ARG A 35 3.48 -13.52 -7.38
N MET A 36 2.90 -14.04 -8.48
CA MET A 36 3.35 -13.70 -9.84
C MET A 36 2.69 -12.43 -10.36
N ASN A 37 1.37 -12.29 -10.18
CA ASN A 37 0.60 -11.21 -10.80
C ASN A 37 0.48 -9.97 -9.90
N ILE A 38 0.49 -10.15 -8.57
CA ILE A 38 0.40 -9.04 -7.61
C ILE A 38 1.79 -8.68 -7.08
N GLY A 39 2.55 -9.68 -6.61
CA GLY A 39 3.87 -9.47 -6.02
C GLY A 39 3.80 -8.53 -4.81
N THR A 40 4.46 -7.38 -4.90
CA THR A 40 4.44 -6.32 -3.88
C THR A 40 3.58 -5.13 -4.27
N SER A 41 2.77 -5.26 -5.33
CA SER A 41 1.96 -4.16 -5.86
C SER A 41 0.86 -3.73 -4.90
N SER A 42 0.41 -2.49 -5.09
CA SER A 42 -0.86 -2.01 -4.56
C SER A 42 -1.97 -2.07 -5.60
N ILE A 43 -3.21 -1.87 -5.18
CA ILE A 43 -4.37 -1.78 -6.06
C ILE A 43 -4.23 -0.68 -7.10
N TYR A 44 -3.40 0.33 -6.81
CA TYR A 44 -3.10 1.45 -7.70
C TYR A 44 -1.97 1.18 -8.69
N THR A 45 -1.23 0.07 -8.51
CA THR A 45 -0.05 -0.25 -9.32
C THR A 45 -0.08 -1.66 -9.91
N VAL A 46 -1.00 -2.51 -9.45
CA VAL A 46 -1.19 -3.88 -9.92
C VAL A 46 -1.79 -3.85 -11.32
N GLY A 47 -1.33 -4.73 -12.20
CA GLY A 47 -1.95 -4.93 -13.50
C GLY A 47 -3.23 -5.77 -13.39
N ASN A 48 -3.33 -6.77 -14.27
CA ASN A 48 -4.37 -7.79 -14.22
C ASN A 48 -4.17 -8.74 -13.02
N TYR A 49 -5.25 -9.03 -12.30
CA TYR A 49 -5.27 -10.05 -11.25
C TYR A 49 -6.65 -10.74 -11.21
N ASP A 50 -6.69 -11.98 -10.74
CA ASP A 50 -7.93 -12.74 -10.55
C ASP A 50 -8.12 -13.00 -9.04
N GLY A 51 -9.13 -12.35 -8.47
CA GLY A 51 -9.47 -12.41 -7.06
C GLY A 51 -9.98 -11.09 -6.50
N MET A 52 -9.84 -10.95 -5.20
CA MET A 52 -10.31 -9.81 -4.44
C MET A 52 -9.18 -9.17 -3.64
N VAL A 53 -9.28 -7.85 -3.43
CA VAL A 53 -8.50 -7.14 -2.44
C VAL A 53 -9.38 -6.29 -1.54
N LEU A 54 -9.05 -6.29 -0.25
CA LEU A 54 -9.52 -5.30 0.69
C LEU A 54 -8.40 -4.28 0.94
N VAL A 55 -8.69 -3.00 0.78
CA VAL A 55 -7.74 -1.90 0.91
C VAL A 55 -8.13 -1.05 2.10
N ILE A 56 -7.16 -0.80 2.97
CA ILE A 56 -7.25 0.12 4.10
C ILE A 56 -6.37 1.32 3.75
N ASP A 57 -7.01 2.46 3.48
CA ASP A 57 -6.33 3.66 3.02
C ASP A 57 -7.03 4.95 3.45
N SER A 58 -6.39 6.08 3.21
CA SER A 58 -6.91 7.41 3.56
C SER A 58 -8.02 7.91 2.62
N TYR A 59 -8.60 7.04 1.79
CA TYR A 59 -9.68 7.42 0.89
C TYR A 59 -10.96 7.75 1.67
N GLY A 60 -11.71 8.74 1.20
CA GLY A 60 -12.90 9.26 1.89
C GLY A 60 -12.51 10.22 3.02
N GLY A 61 -12.98 11.47 2.94
CA GLY A 61 -12.55 12.62 3.76
C GLY A 61 -12.91 12.58 5.26
N LYS A 62 -12.81 11.42 5.93
CA LYS A 62 -13.13 11.20 7.36
C LYS A 62 -12.09 10.31 8.06
N GLY A 63 -10.81 10.51 7.75
CA GLY A 63 -9.70 9.77 8.40
C GLY A 63 -9.41 8.40 7.79
N GLY A 64 -9.96 8.12 6.60
CA GLY A 64 -9.74 6.90 5.85
C GLY A 64 -10.93 5.95 5.84
N GLY A 65 -10.75 4.83 5.17
CA GLY A 65 -11.80 3.85 4.95
C GLY A 65 -11.27 2.48 4.59
N ILE A 66 -12.20 1.56 4.47
CA ILE A 66 -11.96 0.18 4.07
C ILE A 66 -12.78 -0.07 2.81
N ARG A 67 -12.13 -0.56 1.77
CA ARG A 67 -12.72 -0.71 0.43
C ARG A 67 -12.43 -2.08 -0.15
N GLY A 68 -13.41 -2.68 -0.79
CA GLY A 68 -13.30 -3.96 -1.48
C GLY A 68 -13.25 -3.78 -3.00
N PHE A 69 -12.28 -4.41 -3.65
CA PHE A 69 -12.14 -4.46 -5.10
C PHE A 69 -12.12 -5.91 -5.58
N MET A 70 -12.63 -6.13 -6.79
CA MET A 70 -12.71 -7.44 -7.42
C MET A 70 -12.16 -7.36 -8.83
N ASN A 71 -11.51 -8.43 -9.28
CA ASN A 71 -11.07 -8.58 -10.66
C ASN A 71 -11.11 -10.06 -11.04
N ASP A 72 -11.48 -10.36 -12.27
CA ASP A 72 -11.53 -11.71 -12.84
C ASP A 72 -10.33 -11.97 -13.78
N GLY A 73 -9.31 -11.11 -13.73
CA GLY A 73 -8.14 -11.13 -14.59
C GLY A 73 -8.29 -10.28 -15.86
N THR A 74 -9.47 -9.75 -16.16
CA THR A 74 -9.69 -9.01 -17.42
C THR A 74 -9.27 -7.55 -17.35
N LEU A 75 -9.34 -6.93 -16.16
CA LEU A 75 -9.11 -5.50 -16.00
C LEU A 75 -7.66 -5.21 -15.57
N ASP A 76 -6.99 -4.29 -16.27
CA ASP A 76 -5.69 -3.77 -15.88
C ASP A 76 -5.87 -2.55 -14.97
N TYR A 77 -5.67 -2.75 -13.66
CA TYR A 77 -5.88 -1.70 -12.65
C TYR A 77 -4.84 -0.58 -12.72
N LYS A 78 -3.60 -0.88 -13.11
CA LYS A 78 -2.50 0.08 -13.21
C LYS A 78 -2.80 1.17 -14.24
N ASN A 79 -3.47 0.81 -15.32
CA ASN A 79 -3.82 1.71 -16.41
C ASN A 79 -5.27 2.22 -16.33
N TYR A 80 -5.99 1.90 -15.25
CA TYR A 80 -7.36 2.34 -15.07
C TYR A 80 -7.41 3.77 -14.50
N HIS A 81 -8.15 4.67 -15.16
CA HIS A 81 -8.13 6.10 -14.85
C HIS A 81 -8.67 6.44 -13.45
N SER A 82 -9.63 5.66 -12.94
CA SER A 82 -10.25 5.89 -11.65
C SER A 82 -10.41 4.57 -10.91
N VAL A 83 -9.33 4.08 -10.31
CA VAL A 83 -9.36 2.83 -9.54
C VAL A 83 -10.44 2.89 -8.46
N ASP A 84 -10.65 4.06 -7.85
CA ASP A 84 -11.64 4.26 -6.79
C ASP A 84 -13.08 3.93 -7.19
N SER A 85 -13.46 4.11 -8.46
CA SER A 85 -14.81 3.78 -8.93
C SER A 85 -15.05 2.28 -9.12
N LEU A 86 -14.01 1.45 -9.03
CA LEU A 86 -14.11 -0.01 -9.15
C LEU A 86 -14.46 -0.71 -7.83
N ALA A 87 -14.49 0.03 -6.72
CA ALA A 87 -14.83 -0.55 -5.43
C ALA A 87 -16.28 -1.09 -5.43
N PHE A 88 -16.45 -2.37 -5.11
CA PHE A 88 -17.78 -2.99 -5.01
C PHE A 88 -18.45 -2.71 -3.65
N GLY A 89 -17.67 -2.34 -2.64
CA GLY A 89 -18.11 -2.11 -1.27
C GLY A 89 -17.09 -1.26 -0.52
N HIS A 90 -17.58 -0.44 0.41
CA HIS A 90 -16.74 0.43 1.23
C HIS A 90 -17.44 0.86 2.52
N CYS A 91 -16.66 1.25 3.51
CA CYS A 91 -17.13 2.01 4.68
C CYS A 91 -16.08 3.02 5.13
N ASP A 92 -16.54 4.12 5.72
CA ASP A 92 -15.66 5.08 6.41
C ASP A 92 -15.16 4.45 7.72
N TYR A 93 -13.84 4.45 7.94
CA TYR A 93 -13.24 3.90 9.17
C TYR A 93 -11.90 4.58 9.45
N SER A 94 -11.85 5.38 10.50
CA SER A 94 -10.63 6.09 10.94
C SER A 94 -9.66 5.12 11.62
N TYR A 95 -8.81 4.46 10.84
CA TYR A 95 -7.92 3.38 11.29
C TYR A 95 -6.60 3.85 11.93
N ARG A 96 -6.23 5.12 11.72
CA ARG A 96 -4.91 5.66 12.09
C ARG A 96 -4.85 6.05 13.57
N ASN A 97 -3.70 5.84 14.21
CA ASN A 97 -3.37 6.37 15.53
C ASN A 97 -4.37 6.03 16.65
N LEU A 98 -5.04 4.86 16.56
CA LEU A 98 -6.05 4.43 17.54
C LEU A 98 -5.47 4.01 18.91
N GLY A 99 -4.15 3.83 19.03
CA GLY A 99 -3.49 3.34 20.24
C GLY A 99 -3.72 1.85 20.55
N ARG A 100 -4.58 1.18 19.79
CA ARG A 100 -4.90 -0.25 19.89
C ARG A 100 -4.90 -0.91 18.49
N PRO A 101 -4.70 -2.23 18.38
CA PRO A 101 -4.94 -2.94 17.12
C PRO A 101 -6.41 -2.84 16.71
N THR A 102 -6.64 -2.66 15.40
CA THR A 102 -7.92 -2.85 14.73
C THR A 102 -8.09 -4.33 14.41
N LYS A 103 -9.29 -4.86 14.65
CA LYS A 103 -9.67 -6.23 14.27
C LYS A 103 -10.51 -6.20 13.01
N LEU A 104 -9.97 -6.75 11.93
CA LEU A 104 -10.65 -6.93 10.65
C LEU A 104 -11.02 -8.39 10.46
N GLN A 105 -12.27 -8.67 10.13
CA GLN A 105 -12.74 -10.00 9.74
C GLN A 105 -13.31 -9.96 8.31
N ILE A 106 -12.90 -10.92 7.51
CA ILE A 106 -13.41 -11.19 6.16
C ILE A 106 -14.10 -12.54 6.22
N LYS A 107 -15.40 -12.59 5.91
CA LYS A 107 -16.22 -13.80 6.02
C LYS A 107 -16.85 -14.16 4.70
N GLN A 108 -16.73 -15.43 4.30
CA GLN A 108 -17.53 -16.04 3.26
C GLN A 108 -18.33 -17.18 3.90
N GLU A 109 -19.64 -16.97 4.08
CA GLU A 109 -20.56 -17.96 4.63
C GLU A 109 -21.72 -18.15 3.67
N GLY A 110 -21.86 -19.35 3.12
CA GLY A 110 -22.79 -19.61 2.04
C GLY A 110 -22.62 -18.67 0.84
N SER A 111 -23.67 -17.92 0.51
CA SER A 111 -23.66 -16.88 -0.52
C SER A 111 -23.29 -15.49 -0.02
N VAL A 112 -23.12 -15.30 1.28
CA VAL A 112 -22.91 -13.98 1.89
C VAL A 112 -21.41 -13.74 2.09
N PHE A 113 -20.96 -12.61 1.57
CA PHE A 113 -19.62 -12.09 1.78
C PHE A 113 -19.68 -10.84 2.67
N GLU A 114 -18.98 -10.86 3.80
CA GLU A 114 -19.06 -9.80 4.82
C GLU A 114 -17.68 -9.31 5.24
N ILE A 115 -17.59 -7.99 5.42
CA ILE A 115 -16.45 -7.32 6.05
C ILE A 115 -16.90 -6.73 7.37
N ILE A 116 -16.23 -7.13 8.45
CA ILE A 116 -16.51 -6.67 9.81
C ILE A 116 -15.23 -6.06 10.39
N VAL A 117 -15.37 -4.89 11.02
CA VAL A 117 -14.26 -4.12 11.56
C VAL A 117 -14.61 -3.73 12.99
N ASP A 118 -13.77 -4.12 13.96
CA ASP A 118 -14.02 -3.92 15.39
C ASP A 118 -15.44 -4.32 15.81
N ASN A 119 -15.87 -5.50 15.37
CA ASN A 119 -17.19 -6.09 15.63
C ASN A 119 -18.38 -5.30 15.05
N LYS A 120 -18.13 -4.38 14.12
CA LYS A 120 -19.16 -3.65 13.38
C LYS A 120 -19.14 -4.05 11.91
N LEU A 121 -20.33 -4.26 11.34
CA LEU A 121 -20.45 -4.49 9.90
C LEU A 121 -19.96 -3.26 9.13
N CYS A 122 -18.99 -3.45 8.25
CA CYS A 122 -18.49 -2.43 7.33
C CYS A 122 -19.34 -2.46 6.05
N PHE A 123 -19.37 -3.61 5.36
CA PHE A 123 -20.28 -3.87 4.26
C PHE A 123 -20.48 -5.38 4.05
N SER A 124 -21.58 -5.74 3.39
CA SER A 124 -21.95 -7.12 3.06
C SER A 124 -22.60 -7.18 1.68
N THR A 125 -22.44 -8.30 0.99
CA THR A 125 -23.05 -8.57 -0.32
C THR A 125 -23.28 -10.06 -0.53
N ASP A 126 -24.36 -10.40 -1.23
CA ASP A 126 -24.70 -11.76 -1.65
C ASP A 126 -24.29 -12.08 -3.09
N LYS A 127 -23.71 -11.08 -3.78
CA LYS A 127 -23.33 -11.16 -5.20
C LYS A 127 -21.94 -11.72 -5.42
N ILE A 128 -21.14 -11.84 -4.36
CA ILE A 128 -19.75 -12.30 -4.43
C ILE A 128 -19.66 -13.72 -3.91
N LYS A 129 -19.04 -14.58 -4.71
CA LYS A 129 -18.70 -15.96 -4.33
C LYS A 129 -17.24 -16.19 -4.63
N MET A 130 -16.44 -16.31 -3.57
CA MET A 130 -15.01 -16.50 -3.72
C MET A 130 -14.68 -17.94 -4.14
N PRO A 131 -13.92 -18.15 -5.24
CA PRO A 131 -13.48 -19.48 -5.64
C PRO A 131 -12.59 -20.12 -4.57
N PRO A 132 -12.61 -21.46 -4.44
CA PRO A 132 -11.60 -22.17 -3.65
C PRO A 132 -10.23 -22.09 -4.35
N GLU A 133 -9.17 -22.51 -3.66
CA GLU A 133 -7.80 -22.66 -4.20
C GLU A 133 -7.09 -21.33 -4.55
N TYR A 134 -7.52 -20.21 -3.98
CA TYR A 134 -6.81 -18.94 -4.07
C TYR A 134 -5.94 -18.74 -2.82
N TYR A 135 -4.99 -17.82 -2.90
CA TYR A 135 -4.04 -17.54 -1.82
C TYR A 135 -4.38 -16.23 -1.13
N PHE A 136 -4.31 -16.27 0.21
CA PHE A 136 -4.27 -15.04 0.98
C PHE A 136 -2.89 -14.39 0.87
N GLY A 137 -2.88 -13.06 0.77
CA GLY A 137 -1.67 -12.26 0.72
C GLY A 137 -1.85 -10.92 1.43
N LEU A 138 -0.74 -10.34 1.87
CA LEU A 138 -0.71 -9.01 2.44
C LEU A 138 0.31 -8.18 1.68
N THR A 139 -0.07 -6.98 1.28
CA THR A 139 0.87 -5.97 0.76
C THR A 139 0.63 -4.64 1.44
N ALA A 140 1.65 -3.79 1.46
CA ALA A 140 1.52 -2.43 1.93
C ALA A 140 2.34 -1.51 1.01
N ALA A 141 1.84 -0.29 0.81
CA ALA A 141 2.55 0.74 0.07
C ALA A 141 2.60 2.04 0.88
N SER A 142 3.78 2.63 0.98
CA SER A 142 4.00 3.88 1.69
C SER A 142 3.61 5.09 0.83
N ALA A 143 3.12 6.15 1.47
CA ALA A 143 3.03 7.48 0.86
C ALA A 143 4.34 8.27 1.08
N GLU A 144 4.40 9.50 0.55
CA GLU A 144 5.52 10.41 0.75
C GLU A 144 5.78 10.68 2.24
N THR A 145 4.72 11.05 2.97
CA THR A 145 4.73 11.00 4.44
C THR A 145 4.15 9.65 4.85
N ALA A 146 5.01 8.74 5.28
CA ALA A 146 4.61 7.34 5.49
C ALA A 146 4.02 7.08 6.88
N ASP A 147 2.93 6.32 6.92
CA ASP A 147 2.51 5.59 8.10
C ASP A 147 3.31 4.28 8.23
N SER A 148 3.45 3.82 9.48
CA SER A 148 3.88 2.48 9.82
C SER A 148 2.65 1.58 9.96
N PHE A 149 2.56 0.54 9.13
CA PHE A 149 1.55 -0.51 9.23
C PHE A 149 2.17 -1.75 9.90
N GLU A 150 1.56 -2.18 10.99
CA GLU A 150 1.99 -3.34 11.77
C GLU A 150 0.87 -4.38 11.77
N VAL A 151 1.20 -5.63 11.42
CA VAL A 151 0.28 -6.75 11.48
C VAL A 151 0.69 -7.67 12.63
N TYR A 152 -0.21 -7.86 13.58
CA TYR A 152 0.02 -8.66 14.78
C TYR A 152 -0.45 -10.11 14.60
N LYS A 153 -1.53 -10.29 13.84
CA LYS A 153 -2.21 -11.57 13.72
C LYS A 153 -2.84 -11.71 12.35
N PHE A 154 -2.71 -12.89 11.75
CA PHE A 154 -3.44 -13.28 10.56
C PHE A 154 -3.89 -14.74 10.68
N ASN A 155 -5.18 -14.95 10.97
CA ASN A 155 -5.76 -16.27 11.17
C ASN A 155 -6.73 -16.60 10.03
N LEU A 156 -6.71 -17.86 9.59
CA LEU A 156 -7.70 -18.39 8.67
C LEU A 156 -8.41 -19.56 9.34
N PHE A 157 -9.74 -19.47 9.40
CA PHE A 157 -10.62 -20.52 9.88
C PHE A 157 -11.42 -21.05 8.69
N THR A 158 -11.44 -22.36 8.48
CA THR A 158 -12.16 -23.02 7.39
C THR A 158 -13.07 -24.10 7.96
N SER A 159 -14.30 -24.23 7.44
CA SER A 159 -15.23 -25.27 7.90
C SER A 159 -14.82 -26.68 7.47
N LYS A 160 -13.96 -26.79 6.45
CA LYS A 160 -13.26 -28.03 6.10
C LYS A 160 -11.91 -28.03 6.81
N SER A 161 -11.69 -29.03 7.65
CA SER A 161 -10.38 -29.38 8.20
C SER A 161 -9.47 -29.82 7.04
N ILE A 162 -8.88 -28.87 6.32
CA ILE A 162 -7.66 -29.14 5.58
C ILE A 162 -6.60 -29.25 6.66
N THR A 163 -6.34 -30.47 7.12
CA THR A 163 -5.12 -30.81 7.82
C THR A 163 -4.00 -30.34 6.91
N ARG A 164 -3.43 -29.17 7.22
CA ARG A 164 -2.20 -28.74 6.57
C ARG A 164 -1.17 -29.77 7.00
N GLU A 165 -0.89 -30.75 6.14
CA GLU A 165 0.36 -31.49 6.26
C GLU A 165 1.44 -30.40 6.25
N GLU A 166 2.06 -30.19 7.41
CA GLU A 166 3.39 -29.62 7.41
C GLU A 166 4.21 -30.42 6.39
N PRO A 167 5.07 -29.78 5.59
CA PRO A 167 6.01 -30.52 4.78
C PRO A 167 6.76 -31.46 5.72
N ARG A 168 6.46 -32.76 5.65
CA ARG A 168 7.18 -33.79 6.39
C ARG A 168 8.64 -33.54 6.08
N ARG A 169 9.40 -33.02 7.05
CA ARG A 169 10.85 -33.04 6.98
C ARG A 169 11.21 -34.49 6.70
N ALA A 170 11.86 -34.71 5.55
CA ALA A 170 12.34 -36.03 5.20
C ALA A 170 13.14 -36.59 6.39
N PRO A 171 12.92 -37.84 6.80
CA PRO A 171 13.79 -38.48 7.78
C PRO A 171 15.23 -38.45 7.26
N PRO A 172 16.24 -38.20 8.12
CA PRO A 172 17.63 -38.35 7.70
C PRO A 172 17.88 -39.78 7.18
N PRO A 173 18.79 -39.96 6.21
CA PRO A 173 19.02 -41.26 5.58
C PRO A 173 19.48 -42.31 6.61
N PRO A 174 19.15 -43.60 6.41
CA PRO A 174 19.43 -44.63 7.39
C PRO A 174 20.93 -44.94 7.44
N VAL A 175 21.50 -44.92 8.64
CA VAL A 175 22.78 -45.54 8.94
C VAL A 175 22.59 -47.04 8.87
N ALA A 176 23.39 -47.72 8.04
CA ALA A 176 23.38 -49.17 7.91
C ALA A 176 23.72 -49.84 9.25
N GLN A 177 22.89 -50.80 9.68
CA GLN A 177 23.27 -51.82 10.65
C GLN A 177 22.88 -53.20 10.10
N PRO A 178 23.64 -54.26 10.43
CA PRO A 178 23.60 -55.54 9.72
C PRO A 178 22.43 -56.44 10.14
N GLU A 179 22.08 -57.34 9.23
CA GLU A 179 21.04 -58.38 9.29
C GLU A 179 21.08 -59.28 10.54
N ASN A 180 19.91 -59.63 11.09
CA ASN A 180 19.36 -61.00 11.04
C ASN A 180 18.00 -61.14 11.77
N ARG A 181 17.05 -61.81 11.08
CA ARG A 181 16.09 -62.87 11.50
C ARG A 181 15.31 -62.72 12.83
N ASP A 182 14.02 -63.04 12.99
CA ASP A 182 13.07 -63.94 12.32
C ASP A 182 11.61 -63.53 12.69
N ASN A 183 10.63 -64.01 11.92
CA ASN A 183 9.18 -63.85 12.07
C ASN A 183 8.58 -64.43 13.38
N ALA A 184 7.67 -63.69 14.06
CA ALA A 184 6.49 -64.21 14.79
C ALA A 184 5.50 -63.07 15.21
N PRO A 185 4.18 -63.35 15.37
CA PRO A 185 3.09 -62.35 15.41
C PRO A 185 2.87 -61.69 16.80
N PRO A 186 2.09 -60.58 16.90
CA PRO A 186 2.18 -59.66 18.04
C PRO A 186 1.40 -60.16 19.27
N PRO A 187 1.96 -60.06 20.49
CA PRO A 187 1.17 -60.12 21.70
C PRO A 187 0.81 -58.71 22.19
N GLU A 188 -0.47 -58.55 22.49
CA GLU A 188 -1.08 -57.45 23.22
C GLU A 188 -0.24 -57.08 24.45
N THR A 189 0.23 -55.84 24.53
CA THR A 189 0.95 -55.38 25.73
C THR A 189 -0.05 -54.79 26.72
N GLN A 190 -0.49 -55.65 27.64
CA GLN A 190 -0.95 -55.26 28.97
C GLN A 190 0.12 -54.41 29.66
N TYR A 191 -0.32 -53.34 30.31
CA TYR A 191 0.48 -52.51 31.22
C TYR A 191 0.92 -53.33 32.45
N PRO A 192 2.22 -53.48 32.74
CA PRO A 192 2.66 -53.92 34.06
C PRO A 192 2.97 -52.68 34.91
N LEU A 193 2.05 -52.36 35.80
CA LEU A 193 2.33 -51.63 37.04
C LEU A 193 3.30 -52.49 37.86
N THR A 194 4.60 -52.16 37.86
CA THR A 194 5.58 -52.41 38.96
C THR A 194 7.01 -52.11 38.49
N ALA A 195 7.49 -50.88 38.70
CA ALA A 195 8.92 -50.57 38.73
C ALA A 195 9.18 -49.54 39.84
N PRO A 196 10.33 -49.56 40.53
CA PRO A 196 10.57 -48.75 41.71
C PRO A 196 10.53 -47.25 41.38
N SER A 197 10.04 -46.44 42.32
CA SER A 197 9.87 -44.99 42.19
C SER A 197 11.15 -44.25 41.78
N ASP A 198 12.31 -44.77 42.12
CA ASP A 198 13.57 -44.03 42.12
C ASP A 198 14.10 -43.82 40.69
N ALA A 199 13.94 -44.80 39.80
CA ALA A 199 14.34 -44.67 38.40
C ALA A 199 13.51 -43.63 37.62
N ARG A 200 12.28 -43.34 38.07
CA ARG A 200 11.44 -42.28 37.48
C ARG A 200 11.87 -40.88 37.90
N PHE A 201 12.46 -40.72 39.09
CA PHE A 201 12.97 -39.43 39.55
C PHE A 201 14.28 -39.07 38.84
N ASP A 202 15.13 -40.04 38.55
CA ASP A 202 16.37 -39.81 37.81
C ASP A 202 16.08 -39.36 36.35
N GLU A 203 15.13 -39.98 35.68
CA GLU A 203 14.71 -39.59 34.32
C GLU A 203 14.08 -38.18 34.29
N LEU A 204 13.31 -37.83 35.33
CA LEU A 204 12.75 -36.48 35.48
C LEU A 204 13.86 -35.44 35.71
N TYR A 205 14.87 -35.76 36.51
CA TYR A 205 15.99 -34.87 36.82
C TYR A 205 16.85 -34.61 35.58
N ASP A 206 17.16 -35.65 34.80
CA ASP A 206 17.92 -35.52 33.56
C ASP A 206 17.19 -34.65 32.51
N ARG A 207 15.86 -34.79 32.45
CA ARG A 207 15.02 -33.98 31.56
C ARG A 207 14.94 -32.52 32.00
N LEU A 208 14.92 -32.26 33.30
CA LEU A 208 14.96 -30.90 33.87
C LEU A 208 16.30 -30.21 33.61
N GLN A 209 17.40 -30.94 33.77
CA GLN A 209 18.76 -30.49 33.48
C GLN A 209 18.90 -30.12 31.98
N THR A 210 18.36 -30.97 31.10
CA THR A 210 18.38 -30.74 29.65
C THR A 210 17.55 -29.51 29.26
N MET A 211 16.41 -29.28 29.93
CA MET A 211 15.62 -28.06 29.72
C MET A 211 16.34 -26.80 30.20
N ALA A 212 17.00 -26.84 31.35
CA ALA A 212 17.78 -25.71 31.86
C ALA A 212 18.89 -25.29 30.88
N GLN A 213 19.63 -26.26 30.34
CA GLN A 213 20.66 -26.02 29.34
C GLN A 213 20.09 -25.46 28.02
N SER A 214 18.90 -25.91 27.63
CA SER A 214 18.21 -25.40 26.44
C SER A 214 17.77 -23.95 26.62
N ILE A 215 17.36 -23.56 27.83
CA ILE A 215 17.00 -22.18 28.18
C ILE A 215 18.23 -21.27 28.14
N ASP A 216 19.36 -21.69 28.71
CA ASP A 216 20.60 -20.91 28.67
C ASP A 216 21.08 -20.67 27.23
N LYS A 217 21.00 -21.70 26.39
CA LYS A 217 21.32 -21.59 24.97
C LYS A 217 20.39 -20.60 24.25
N MET A 218 19.08 -20.68 24.49
CA MET A 218 18.12 -19.72 23.91
C MET A 218 18.42 -18.29 24.37
N PHE A 219 18.76 -18.09 25.64
CA PHE A 219 19.08 -16.77 26.17
C PHE A 219 20.34 -16.18 25.51
N GLN A 220 21.36 -17.01 25.26
CA GLN A 220 22.56 -16.62 24.53
C GLN A 220 22.25 -16.26 23.06
N GLU A 221 21.40 -17.03 22.38
CA GLU A 221 20.99 -16.73 21.01
C GLU A 221 20.18 -15.43 20.92
N VAL A 222 19.26 -15.19 21.87
CA VAL A 222 18.50 -13.93 21.95
C VAL A 222 19.43 -12.75 22.20
N LYS A 223 20.43 -12.89 23.07
CA LYS A 223 21.43 -11.84 23.33
C LYS A 223 22.23 -11.52 22.07
N GLN A 224 22.68 -12.54 21.34
CA GLN A 224 23.40 -12.34 20.07
C GLN A 224 22.52 -11.66 19.01
N LEU A 225 21.23 -11.99 18.96
CA LEU A 225 20.27 -11.33 18.08
C LEU A 225 20.07 -9.85 18.46
N ALA A 226 19.96 -9.54 19.74
CA ALA A 226 19.85 -8.18 20.25
C ALA A 226 21.09 -7.35 19.88
N ASP A 227 22.30 -7.88 20.12
CA ASP A 227 23.56 -7.20 19.79
C ASP A 227 23.69 -6.96 18.27
N LYS A 228 23.28 -7.93 17.44
CA LYS A 228 23.29 -7.80 15.98
C LYS A 228 22.24 -6.81 15.48
N SER A 229 21.09 -6.74 16.13
CA SER A 229 20.05 -5.75 15.83
C SER A 229 20.51 -4.33 16.15
N GLU A 230 21.11 -4.14 17.33
CA GLU A 230 21.66 -2.85 17.76
C GLU A 230 22.78 -2.38 16.83
N GLY A 231 23.68 -3.27 16.41
CA GLY A 231 24.72 -2.96 15.42
C GLY A 231 24.16 -2.49 14.08
N ARG A 232 23.13 -3.17 13.55
CA ARG A 232 22.43 -2.73 12.32
C ARG A 232 21.71 -1.41 12.51
N HIS A 233 21.10 -1.19 13.68
CA HIS A 233 20.42 0.05 14.00
C HIS A 233 21.40 1.22 14.06
N GLN A 234 22.59 1.03 14.64
CA GLN A 234 23.65 2.03 14.65
C GLN A 234 24.21 2.31 13.24
N GLU A 235 24.34 1.29 12.39
CA GLU A 235 24.79 1.46 11.00
C GLU A 235 23.75 2.22 10.16
N LEU A 236 22.47 1.87 10.29
CA LEU A 236 21.36 2.61 9.68
C LEU A 236 21.28 4.05 10.20
N SER A 237 21.42 4.24 11.51
CA SER A 237 21.45 5.57 12.14
C SER A 237 22.61 6.41 11.59
N ARG A 238 23.82 5.84 11.45
CA ARG A 238 24.95 6.53 10.83
C ARG A 238 24.70 6.87 9.36
N ASN A 239 24.03 6.00 8.61
CA ASN A 239 23.67 6.28 7.21
C ASN A 239 22.56 7.35 7.08
N LEU A 240 21.69 7.47 8.09
CA LEU A 240 20.63 8.49 8.15
C LEU A 240 21.13 9.84 8.69
N ILE A 241 22.18 9.86 9.52
CA ILE A 241 22.85 11.07 10.01
C ILE A 241 23.96 11.49 9.01
N SER A 242 23.60 11.67 7.75
CA SER A 242 24.36 12.57 6.87
C SER A 242 23.67 13.94 6.90
N ALA A 243 23.79 14.64 8.03
CA ALA A 243 23.34 16.02 8.19
C ALA A 243 23.90 16.93 7.07
N ASP A 244 25.07 16.59 6.53
CA ASP A 244 25.68 17.28 5.37
C ASP A 244 24.86 17.14 4.09
N ARG A 245 24.17 16.01 3.87
CA ARG A 245 23.30 15.84 2.70
C ARG A 245 22.04 16.71 2.81
N LEU A 246 21.45 16.79 4.00
CA LEU A 246 20.28 17.65 4.25
C LEU A 246 20.64 19.13 4.10
N ASN A 247 21.78 19.57 4.64
CA ASN A 247 22.28 20.93 4.45
C ASN A 247 22.57 21.25 2.97
N SER A 248 23.10 20.29 2.21
CA SER A 248 23.33 20.46 0.77
C SER A 248 22.03 20.53 -0.04
N MET A 249 20.98 19.82 0.38
CA MET A 249 19.66 19.90 -0.24
C MET A 249 18.97 21.22 0.06
N ASP A 250 19.13 21.74 1.29
CA ASP A 250 18.54 23.01 1.70
C ASP A 250 19.18 24.20 0.96
N GLN A 251 20.51 24.17 0.76
CA GLN A 251 21.20 25.16 -0.08
C GLN A 251 20.74 25.11 -1.55
N ARG A 252 20.48 23.92 -2.09
CA ARG A 252 19.96 23.77 -3.46
C ARG A 252 18.53 24.27 -3.58
N LEU A 253 17.68 24.02 -2.58
CA LEU A 253 16.30 24.51 -2.54
C LEU A 253 16.25 26.04 -2.48
N GLN A 254 17.06 26.68 -1.64
CA GLN A 254 17.18 28.14 -1.62
C GLN A 254 17.66 28.72 -2.95
N GLY A 255 18.58 28.02 -3.62
CA GLY A 255 19.03 28.38 -4.97
C GLY A 255 17.87 28.37 -5.97
N ILE A 256 17.07 27.30 -5.99
CA ILE A 256 15.91 27.15 -6.88
C ILE A 256 14.85 28.22 -6.60
N GLU A 257 14.54 28.51 -5.33
CA GLU A 257 13.57 29.56 -4.96
C GLU A 257 14.00 30.94 -5.49
N LYS A 258 15.29 31.25 -5.42
CA LYS A 258 15.82 32.51 -5.95
C LYS A 258 15.64 32.60 -7.46
N THR A 259 15.97 31.54 -8.21
CA THR A 259 15.79 31.52 -9.66
C THR A 259 14.32 31.64 -10.05
N VAL A 260 13.42 30.98 -9.31
CA VAL A 260 11.96 31.09 -9.55
C VAL A 260 11.46 32.52 -9.35
N ARG A 261 11.90 33.22 -8.29
CA ARG A 261 11.56 34.64 -8.10
C ARG A 261 12.12 35.53 -9.21
N GLU A 262 13.32 35.25 -9.68
CA GLU A 262 13.95 35.99 -10.78
C GLU A 262 13.18 35.80 -12.09
N TYR A 263 12.76 34.58 -12.41
CA TYR A 263 11.89 34.30 -13.57
C TYR A 263 10.51 34.97 -13.45
N GLN A 264 9.91 35.02 -12.26
CA GLN A 264 8.65 35.74 -12.03
C GLN A 264 8.80 37.26 -12.26
N GLY A 265 9.94 37.84 -11.85
CA GLY A 265 10.26 39.25 -12.10
C GLY A 265 10.46 39.53 -13.59
N GLN A 266 11.22 38.69 -14.29
CA GLN A 266 11.42 38.81 -15.74
C GLN A 266 10.10 38.66 -16.51
N PHE A 267 9.23 37.74 -16.10
CA PHE A 267 7.91 37.58 -16.70
C PHE A 267 7.04 38.84 -16.52
N SER A 268 7.05 39.43 -15.33
CA SER A 268 6.32 40.66 -15.03
C SER A 268 6.83 41.84 -15.86
N SER A 269 8.16 41.95 -16.04
CA SER A 269 8.79 42.97 -16.88
C SER A 269 8.52 42.75 -18.38
N LEU A 270 8.42 41.50 -18.83
CA LEU A 270 8.02 41.18 -20.20
C LEU A 270 6.56 41.56 -20.43
N GLN A 271 5.69 41.29 -19.46
CA GLN A 271 4.28 41.65 -19.53
C GLN A 271 4.08 43.17 -19.58
N SER A 272 4.85 43.96 -18.83
CA SER A 272 4.80 45.42 -18.91
C SER A 272 5.28 45.93 -20.27
N SER A 273 6.42 45.45 -20.76
CA SER A 273 6.95 45.84 -22.08
C SER A 273 5.99 45.49 -23.21
N PHE A 274 5.29 44.36 -23.12
CA PHE A 274 4.27 43.98 -24.09
C PHE A 274 3.05 44.92 -24.04
N LYS A 275 2.60 45.27 -22.83
CA LYS A 275 1.52 46.22 -22.63
C LYS A 275 1.86 47.61 -23.16
N ASP A 276 3.08 48.08 -22.91
CA ASP A 276 3.56 49.39 -23.36
C ASP A 276 3.67 49.43 -24.88
N SER A 277 4.25 48.40 -25.50
CA SER A 277 4.33 48.27 -26.96
C SER A 277 2.94 48.22 -27.61
N HIS A 278 1.99 47.49 -27.00
CA HIS A 278 0.61 47.46 -27.46
C HIS A 278 -0.07 48.84 -27.34
N SER A 279 0.12 49.56 -26.23
CA SER A 279 -0.43 50.91 -26.07
C SER A 279 0.14 51.91 -27.08
N SER A 280 1.45 51.86 -27.32
CA SER A 280 2.13 52.72 -28.28
C SER A 280 1.69 52.45 -29.72
N LEU A 281 1.42 51.19 -30.08
CA LEU A 281 0.90 50.84 -31.41
C LEU A 281 -0.56 51.28 -31.59
N VAL A 282 -1.40 51.05 -30.59
CA VAL A 282 -2.83 51.42 -30.63
C VAL A 282 -3.02 52.94 -30.65
N GLU A 283 -2.20 53.70 -29.91
CA GLU A 283 -2.27 55.17 -29.90
C GLU A 283 -1.49 55.84 -31.04
N GLY A 284 -0.42 55.20 -31.53
CA GLY A 284 0.45 55.73 -32.57
C GLY A 284 -0.11 55.61 -33.99
N LEU A 285 -0.82 54.53 -34.29
CA LEU A 285 -1.39 54.30 -35.63
C LEU A 285 -2.38 55.39 -36.08
N PRO A 286 -3.36 55.81 -35.24
CA PRO A 286 -4.33 56.83 -35.64
C PRO A 286 -3.70 58.19 -35.93
N LYS A 287 -2.66 58.58 -35.18
CA LYS A 287 -1.95 59.87 -35.34
C LYS A 287 -1.10 59.91 -36.61
N HIS A 288 -0.37 58.84 -36.90
CA HIS A 288 0.41 58.77 -38.14
C HIS A 288 -0.46 58.70 -39.39
N MET A 289 -1.62 58.02 -39.31
CA MET A 289 -2.58 57.99 -40.42
C MET A 289 -3.25 59.36 -40.63
N SER A 290 -3.54 60.12 -39.57
CA SER A 290 -4.10 61.47 -39.74
C SER A 290 -3.09 62.44 -40.36
N ASP A 291 -1.83 62.43 -39.93
CA ASP A 291 -0.81 63.37 -40.43
C ASP A 291 -0.40 63.09 -41.89
N SER A 292 -0.38 61.81 -42.30
CA SER A 292 -0.20 61.46 -43.71
C SER A 292 -1.40 61.85 -44.57
N MET A 293 -2.62 61.85 -44.03
CA MET A 293 -3.83 62.24 -44.77
C MET A 293 -3.92 63.77 -44.96
N TYR A 294 -3.49 64.57 -43.98
CA TYR A 294 -3.48 66.04 -44.10
C TYR A 294 -2.43 66.57 -45.08
N SER A 295 -1.29 65.89 -45.22
CA SER A 295 -0.20 66.31 -46.10
C SER A 295 -0.40 65.94 -47.59
N LEU A 296 -1.32 65.03 -47.91
CA LEU A 296 -1.59 64.56 -49.28
C LEU A 296 -2.74 65.29 -49.99
N THR A 297 -3.38 66.29 -49.37
CA THR A 297 -4.49 67.02 -50.01
C THR A 297 -3.99 68.27 -50.75
N SER A 298 -3.83 68.14 -52.08
CA SER A 298 -3.62 69.27 -52.99
C SER A 298 -4.70 70.35 -52.77
N PRO A 299 -4.38 71.65 -52.90
CA PRO A 299 -5.34 72.76 -52.73
C PRO A 299 -6.59 72.66 -53.63
N ASP A 300 -6.52 71.91 -54.74
CA ASP A 300 -7.68 71.66 -55.60
C ASP A 300 -8.71 70.70 -54.98
N CYS A 301 -8.27 69.77 -54.12
CA CYS A 301 -9.17 68.83 -53.44
C CYS A 301 -10.03 69.54 -52.36
N ARG A 302 -9.52 70.64 -51.77
CA ARG A 302 -10.27 71.46 -50.79
C ARG A 302 -11.41 72.23 -51.43
N ARG A 303 -11.28 72.66 -52.69
CA ARG A 303 -12.34 73.37 -53.42
C ARG A 303 -13.50 72.46 -53.81
N LEU A 304 -13.22 71.19 -54.15
CA LEU A 304 -14.24 70.20 -54.50
C LEU A 304 -15.13 69.81 -53.30
N ILE A 305 -14.55 69.72 -52.09
CA ILE A 305 -15.32 69.41 -50.87
C ILE A 305 -16.19 70.60 -50.45
N ALA A 306 -15.71 71.84 -50.59
CA ALA A 306 -16.49 73.04 -50.29
C ALA A 306 -17.66 73.25 -51.28
N ALA A 307 -17.49 72.89 -52.56
CA ALA A 307 -18.56 72.94 -53.54
C ALA A 307 -19.65 71.88 -53.31
N ALA A 308 -19.28 70.69 -52.79
CA ALA A 308 -20.24 69.63 -52.47
C ALA A 308 -21.11 69.94 -51.24
N LEU A 309 -20.65 70.82 -50.33
CA LEU A 309 -21.38 71.22 -49.12
C LEU A 309 -22.39 72.35 -49.35
N LEU A 310 -22.34 73.06 -50.49
CA LEU A 310 -23.26 74.17 -50.82
C LEU A 310 -24.43 73.76 -51.74
N ILE A 311 -24.54 72.48 -52.12
CA ILE A 311 -25.67 71.96 -52.95
C ILE A 311 -26.73 71.25 -52.06
N ARG A 312 -26.58 71.31 -50.74
CA ARG A 312 -27.58 70.82 -49.77
C ARG A 312 -28.07 71.96 -48.86
N GLU A 313 -28.75 72.93 -49.46
CA GLU A 313 -29.87 73.67 -48.83
C GLU A 313 -30.95 73.90 -49.89
#